data_AF-A0A9X4KI28-F1
#
_entry.id   AF-A0A9X4KI28-F1
#
_cell.length_a   1.000
_cell.length_b   1.000
_cell.length_c   1.000
_cell.angle_alpha   90.00
_cell.angle_beta   90.00
_cell.angle_gamma   90.00
#
_symmetry.space_group_name_H-M   'P 1'
#
loop_
_entity.id
_entity.type
_entity.pdbx_description
1 polymer ?
#
loop_
_entity_poly.entity_id
_entity_poly.type
_entity_poly.pdbx_seq_one_letter_code
_entity_poly.pdbx_strand_id
1 'polypeptide(L)'
;MLRRTADARLSRRYARRFGFGPRRLTIIRADAPVAMTVGFFRPRIVLSTGLLRMLEPAELAAVVAHERHHLRRRDPLALFALSLGRTALWYVPLLGWAEDKYKTAIEVLADRHAIASSNGGAKELGSALLKLLRQGGPAKVPAASASFADASVNLRIRLLLDPQYSPSWRPPLAATSLSLAVLVLMVALV
;
A
#
# COMPACT_ATOMS: atom_id res chain seq x y z
N MET A 1 -18.62 1.49 11.14
CA MET A 1 -18.28 2.81 10.57
C MET A 1 -18.51 2.91 9.05
N LEU A 2 -17.88 2.09 8.20
CA LEU A 2 -18.01 2.16 6.71
C LEU A 2 -19.43 2.03 6.13
N ARG A 3 -20.38 1.40 6.84
CA ARG A 3 -21.75 1.19 6.31
C ARG A 3 -22.59 2.47 6.23
N ARG A 4 -22.31 3.49 7.06
CA ARG A 4 -23.09 4.75 7.07
C ARG A 4 -22.65 5.75 6.00
N THR A 5 -21.42 5.65 5.51
CA THR A 5 -20.86 6.55 4.50
C THR A 5 -20.82 5.93 3.09
N ALA A 6 -21.13 4.64 2.94
CA ALA A 6 -21.08 3.97 1.65
C ALA A 6 -22.21 4.42 0.71
N ASP A 7 -21.86 4.76 -0.53
CA ASP A 7 -22.81 5.04 -1.60
C ASP A 7 -23.05 3.78 -2.45
N ALA A 8 -24.17 3.09 -2.20
CA ALA A 8 -24.47 1.82 -2.86
C ALA A 8 -24.67 1.96 -4.39
N ARG A 9 -25.22 3.10 -4.85
CA ARG A 9 -25.47 3.34 -6.28
C ARG A 9 -24.15 3.55 -7.02
N LEU A 10 -23.27 4.40 -6.48
CA LEU A 10 -21.94 4.63 -7.04
C LEU A 10 -21.09 3.36 -6.96
N SER A 11 -21.14 2.63 -5.85
CA SER A 11 -20.44 1.35 -5.70
C SER A 11 -20.80 0.36 -6.80
N ARG A 12 -22.09 0.16 -7.08
CA ARG A 12 -22.54 -0.72 -8.17
C ARG A 12 -22.10 -0.23 -9.55
N ARG A 13 -22.16 1.09 -9.80
CA ARG A 13 -21.74 1.69 -11.08
C ARG A 13 -20.25 1.46 -11.35
N TYR A 14 -19.39 1.78 -10.38
CA TYR A 14 -17.94 1.66 -10.54
C TYR A 14 -17.46 0.21 -10.45
N ALA A 15 -18.12 -0.64 -9.66
CA ALA A 15 -17.85 -2.08 -9.68
C ALA A 15 -18.08 -2.66 -11.08
N ARG A 16 -19.21 -2.35 -11.72
CA ARG A 16 -19.48 -2.78 -13.11
C ARG A 16 -18.49 -2.20 -14.11
N ARG A 17 -18.23 -0.89 -14.05
CA ARG A 17 -17.29 -0.20 -14.96
C ARG A 17 -15.91 -0.87 -14.98
N PHE A 18 -15.44 -1.33 -13.83
CA PHE A 18 -14.12 -1.95 -13.71
C PHE A 18 -14.17 -3.48 -13.67
N GLY A 19 -15.33 -4.12 -13.85
CA GLY A 19 -15.43 -5.59 -13.87
C GLY A 19 -15.22 -6.27 -12.51
N PHE A 20 -15.57 -5.61 -11.41
CA PHE A 20 -15.56 -6.18 -10.07
C PHE A 20 -16.92 -6.79 -9.71
N GLY A 21 -16.89 -7.89 -8.94
CA GLY A 21 -18.09 -8.42 -8.30
C GLY A 21 -18.73 -7.42 -7.30
N PRO A 22 -20.03 -7.57 -6.97
CA PRO A 22 -20.86 -6.57 -6.29
C PRO A 22 -20.41 -6.15 -4.88
N ARG A 23 -19.36 -6.77 -4.33
CA ARG A 23 -18.81 -6.48 -2.99
C ARG A 23 -17.29 -6.21 -2.97
N ARG A 24 -16.65 -6.20 -4.14
CA ARG A 24 -15.19 -6.03 -4.27
C ARG A 24 -14.75 -4.57 -4.41
N LEU A 25 -15.67 -3.65 -4.72
CA LEU A 25 -15.42 -2.21 -4.80
C LEU A 25 -16.54 -1.46 -4.06
N THR A 26 -16.17 -0.55 -3.16
CA THR A 26 -17.09 0.29 -2.39
C THR A 26 -16.70 1.76 -2.57
N ILE A 27 -17.69 2.60 -2.86
CA ILE A 27 -17.54 4.05 -2.85
C ILE A 27 -18.03 4.60 -1.51
N ILE A 28 -17.23 5.43 -0.86
CA ILE A 28 -17.60 6.16 0.36
C ILE A 28 -17.76 7.66 0.07
N ARG A 29 -18.72 8.30 0.75
CA ARG A 29 -18.89 9.75 0.72
C ARG A 29 -17.89 10.38 1.69
N ALA A 30 -16.85 10.97 1.13
CA ALA A 30 -15.82 11.72 1.83
C ALA A 30 -15.16 12.69 0.86
N ASP A 31 -14.80 13.88 1.33
CA ASP A 31 -14.15 14.90 0.50
C ASP A 31 -12.64 14.65 0.34
N ALA A 32 -12.00 14.08 1.36
CA ALA A 32 -10.61 13.65 1.25
C ALA A 32 -10.47 12.58 0.14
N PRO A 33 -9.49 12.70 -0.77
CA PRO A 33 -9.23 11.70 -1.78
C PRO A 33 -8.64 10.44 -1.13
N VAL A 34 -9.36 9.32 -1.24
CA VAL A 34 -8.97 8.05 -0.63
C VAL A 34 -9.11 6.95 -1.67
N ALA A 35 -8.03 6.18 -1.86
CA ALA A 35 -8.01 4.88 -2.52
C ALA A 35 -7.27 3.92 -1.60
N MET A 36 -7.86 2.77 -1.31
CA MET A 36 -7.19 1.72 -0.51
C MET A 36 -7.87 0.37 -0.66
N THR A 37 -7.11 -0.70 -0.43
CA THR A 37 -7.62 -2.06 -0.31
C THR A 37 -7.70 -2.48 1.15
N VAL A 38 -8.88 -2.91 1.60
CA VAL A 38 -9.15 -3.26 3.00
C VAL A 38 -9.68 -4.68 3.16
N GLY A 39 -9.35 -5.29 4.30
CA GLY A 39 -9.85 -6.61 4.72
C GLY A 39 -8.88 -7.77 4.42
N PHE A 40 -8.86 -8.76 5.31
CA PHE A 40 -7.91 -9.87 5.25
C PHE A 40 -8.38 -11.02 4.34
N PHE A 41 -9.46 -11.71 4.73
CA PHE A 41 -9.95 -12.90 4.00
C PHE A 41 -10.82 -12.56 2.79
N ARG A 42 -11.49 -11.41 2.83
CA ARG A 42 -12.36 -10.92 1.74
C ARG A 42 -11.98 -9.47 1.41
N PRO A 43 -10.79 -9.25 0.82
CA PRO A 43 -10.32 -7.91 0.48
C PRO A 43 -11.28 -7.22 -0.49
N ARG A 44 -11.43 -5.90 -0.32
CA ARG A 44 -12.23 -5.02 -1.16
C ARG A 44 -11.54 -3.67 -1.32
N ILE A 45 -11.74 -3.05 -2.47
CA ILE A 45 -11.27 -1.71 -2.78
C ILE A 45 -12.28 -0.70 -2.23
N VAL A 46 -11.77 0.35 -1.57
CA VAL A 46 -12.55 1.49 -1.09
C VAL A 46 -12.03 2.74 -1.78
N LEU A 47 -12.93 3.47 -2.44
CA LEU A 47 -12.64 4.75 -3.09
C LEU A 47 -13.56 5.83 -2.49
N SER A 48 -13.08 7.06 -2.34
CA SER A 48 -13.93 8.18 -1.92
C SER A 48 -14.53 8.96 -3.08
N THR A 49 -15.65 9.64 -2.84
CA THR A 49 -16.19 10.62 -3.78
C THR A 49 -15.22 11.76 -4.09
N GLY A 50 -14.38 12.17 -3.12
CA GLY A 50 -13.30 13.13 -3.33
C GLY A 50 -12.29 12.66 -4.37
N LEU A 51 -11.86 11.40 -4.29
CA LEU A 51 -10.96 10.79 -5.27
C LEU A 51 -11.59 10.80 -6.67
N LEU A 52 -12.87 10.43 -6.78
CA LEU A 52 -13.58 10.37 -8.05
C LEU A 52 -13.76 11.74 -8.71
N ARG A 53 -13.82 12.83 -7.93
CA ARG A 53 -13.87 14.20 -8.45
C ARG A 53 -12.49 14.72 -8.85
N MET A 54 -11.44 14.26 -8.15
CA MET A 54 -10.07 14.73 -8.35
C MET A 54 -9.39 14.10 -9.57
N LEU A 55 -9.63 12.80 -9.80
CA LEU A 55 -8.93 12.04 -10.84
C LEU A 55 -9.71 12.01 -12.16
N GLU A 56 -8.95 12.14 -13.25
CA GLU A 56 -9.45 11.92 -14.59
C GLU A 56 -9.77 10.43 -14.84
N PRO A 57 -10.61 10.10 -15.84
CA PRO A 57 -10.99 8.72 -16.12
C PRO A 57 -9.82 7.73 -16.28
N ALA A 58 -8.72 8.15 -16.91
CA ALA A 58 -7.53 7.33 -17.13
C ALA A 58 -6.68 7.18 -15.86
N GLU A 59 -6.49 8.27 -15.11
CA GLU A 59 -5.83 8.26 -13.79
C GLU A 59 -6.56 7.35 -12.80
N LEU A 60 -7.90 7.43 -12.75
CA LEU A 60 -8.71 6.56 -11.92
C LEU A 60 -8.57 5.09 -12.34
N ALA A 61 -8.49 4.81 -13.63
CA ALA A 61 -8.27 3.45 -14.12
C ALA A 61 -6.90 2.90 -13.69
N ALA A 62 -5.85 3.73 -13.75
CA ALA A 62 -4.51 3.37 -13.26
C ALA A 62 -4.52 3.09 -11.74
N VAL A 63 -5.14 3.96 -10.93
CA VAL A 63 -5.28 3.74 -9.47
C VAL A 63 -6.07 2.48 -9.17
N VAL A 64 -7.16 2.22 -9.91
CA VAL A 64 -7.95 0.99 -9.71
C VAL A 64 -7.16 -0.27 -10.13
N ALA A 65 -6.32 -0.19 -11.16
CA ALA A 65 -5.43 -1.29 -11.54
C ALA A 65 -4.37 -1.55 -10.47
N HIS A 66 -3.83 -0.50 -9.85
CA HIS A 66 -2.92 -0.58 -8.70
C HIS A 66 -3.62 -1.27 -7.51
N GLU A 67 -4.79 -0.80 -7.10
CA GLU A 67 -5.56 -1.40 -5.99
C GLU A 67 -6.00 -2.85 -6.27
N ARG A 68 -6.26 -3.18 -7.55
CA ARG A 68 -6.56 -4.56 -7.96
C ARG A 68 -5.39 -5.49 -7.67
N HIS A 69 -4.15 -5.03 -7.78
CA HIS A 69 -2.97 -5.82 -7.45
C HIS A 69 -3.01 -6.24 -5.98
N HIS A 70 -3.20 -5.27 -5.06
CA HIS A 70 -3.34 -5.53 -3.63
C HIS A 70 -4.48 -6.48 -3.31
N LEU A 71 -5.63 -6.31 -3.98
CA LEU A 71 -6.78 -7.18 -3.80
C LEU A 71 -6.49 -8.63 -4.21
N ARG A 72 -5.74 -8.84 -5.30
CA ARG A 72 -5.38 -10.19 -5.79
C ARG A 72 -4.34 -10.86 -4.91
N ARG A 73 -3.30 -10.13 -4.50
CA ARG A 73 -2.21 -10.68 -3.67
C ARG A 73 -2.54 -10.80 -2.19
N ARG A 74 -3.64 -10.18 -1.75
CA ARG A 74 -4.05 -10.12 -0.32
C ARG A 74 -2.95 -9.50 0.55
N ASP A 75 -2.31 -8.44 0.04
CA ASP A 75 -1.21 -7.77 0.73
C ASP A 75 -1.55 -7.34 2.17
N PRO A 76 -2.79 -6.90 2.51
CA PRO A 76 -3.14 -6.62 3.90
C PRO A 76 -2.96 -7.82 4.86
N LEU A 77 -3.19 -9.05 4.40
CA LEU A 77 -2.99 -10.26 5.20
C LEU A 77 -1.49 -10.56 5.40
N ALA A 78 -0.69 -10.41 4.35
CA ALA A 78 0.75 -10.62 4.43
C ALA A 78 1.43 -9.59 5.34
N LEU A 79 1.03 -8.32 5.23
CA LEU A 79 1.49 -7.25 6.12
C LEU A 79 1.08 -7.50 7.57
N PHE A 80 -0.14 -7.99 7.81
CA PHE A 80 -0.58 -8.35 9.14
C PHE A 80 0.27 -9.48 9.75
N ALA A 81 0.58 -10.53 8.98
CA ALA A 81 1.43 -11.61 9.45
C ALA A 81 2.86 -11.15 9.77
N LEU A 82 3.45 -10.29 8.92
CA LEU A 82 4.77 -9.69 9.17
C LEU A 82 4.77 -8.77 10.39
N SER A 83 3.73 -7.94 10.54
CA SER A 83 3.57 -7.04 11.69
C SER A 83 3.39 -7.83 12.99
N LEU A 84 2.65 -8.94 12.96
CA LEU A 84 2.52 -9.84 14.09
C LEU A 84 3.87 -10.48 14.46
N GLY A 85 4.62 -10.97 13.46
CA GLY A 85 5.96 -11.51 13.65
C GLY A 85 6.91 -10.48 14.26
N ARG A 86 6.95 -9.26 13.71
CA ARG A 86 7.72 -8.15 14.27
C ARG A 86 7.32 -7.84 15.71
N THR A 87 6.02 -7.87 16.03
CA THR A 87 5.54 -7.56 17.39
C THR A 87 5.93 -8.65 18.37
N ALA A 88 5.77 -9.93 17.98
CA ALA A 88 6.14 -11.07 18.80
C ALA A 88 7.65 -11.20 19.01
N LEU A 89 8.44 -10.87 17.99
CA LEU A 89 9.89 -10.95 17.96
C LEU A 89 10.50 -9.55 17.81
N TRP A 90 10.03 -8.61 18.63
CA TRP A 90 10.41 -7.19 18.56
C TRP A 90 11.91 -6.95 18.71
N TYR A 91 12.62 -7.86 19.37
CA TYR A 91 14.06 -7.82 19.55
C TYR A 91 14.84 -8.25 18.30
N VAL A 92 14.22 -8.88 17.30
CA VAL A 92 14.87 -9.34 16.06
C VAL A 92 14.83 -8.23 15.00
N PRO A 93 15.92 -7.45 14.79
CA PRO A 93 15.87 -6.24 13.96
C PRO A 93 15.56 -6.53 12.48
N LEU A 94 15.91 -7.73 12.00
CA LEU A 94 15.62 -8.19 10.65
C LEU A 94 14.13 -8.14 10.32
N LEU A 95 13.24 -8.38 11.28
CA LEU A 95 11.79 -8.41 11.01
C LEU A 95 11.23 -7.02 10.75
N GLY A 96 11.69 -6.01 11.50
CA GLY A 96 11.35 -4.61 11.22
C GLY A 96 11.84 -4.19 9.83
N TRP A 97 13.10 -4.50 9.52
CA TRP A 97 13.66 -4.25 8.20
C TRP A 97 12.89 -4.95 7.08
N ALA A 98 12.54 -6.23 7.27
CA ALA A 98 11.83 -7.03 6.28
C ALA A 98 10.41 -6.50 6.04
N GLU A 99 9.69 -6.12 7.09
CA GLU A 99 8.38 -5.48 6.97
C GLU A 99 8.45 -4.19 6.14
N ASP A 100 9.43 -3.33 6.40
CA ASP A 100 9.61 -2.06 5.69
C ASP A 100 9.96 -2.29 4.21
N LYS A 101 10.84 -3.27 3.92
CA LYS A 101 11.18 -3.64 2.54
C LYS A 101 10.01 -4.26 1.82
N TYR A 102 9.24 -5.11 2.51
CA TYR A 102 8.05 -5.73 1.95
C TYR A 102 7.00 -4.67 1.56
N LYS A 103 6.70 -3.71 2.46
CA LYS A 103 5.80 -2.58 2.18
C LYS A 103 6.21 -1.81 0.93
N THR A 104 7.50 -1.54 0.75
CA THR A 104 7.97 -0.82 -0.44
C THR A 104 7.89 -1.70 -1.70
N ALA A 105 8.25 -2.97 -1.59
CA ALA A 105 8.20 -3.90 -2.72
C ALA A 105 6.78 -4.12 -3.25
N ILE A 106 5.78 -4.22 -2.38
CA ILE A 106 4.38 -4.40 -2.81
C ILE A 106 3.88 -3.19 -3.61
N GLU A 107 4.23 -1.96 -3.20
CA GLU A 107 3.84 -0.74 -3.91
C GLU A 107 4.47 -0.68 -5.31
N VAL A 108 5.76 -1.01 -5.41
CA VAL A 108 6.47 -1.07 -6.70
C VAL A 108 5.87 -2.12 -7.64
N LEU A 109 5.51 -3.29 -7.11
CA LEU A 109 4.86 -4.34 -7.88
C LEU A 109 3.44 -3.95 -8.32
N ALA A 110 2.70 -3.26 -7.45
CA ALA A 110 1.38 -2.73 -7.79
C ALA A 110 1.46 -1.65 -8.87
N ASP A 111 2.45 -0.75 -8.80
CA ASP A 111 2.71 0.26 -9.82
C ASP A 111 3.05 -0.38 -11.18
N ARG A 112 3.99 -1.33 -11.19
CA ARG A 112 4.34 -2.09 -12.42
C ARG A 112 3.11 -2.79 -13.02
N HIS A 113 2.26 -3.39 -12.18
CA HIS A 113 1.04 -4.03 -12.63
C HIS A 113 0.04 -3.02 -13.23
N ALA A 114 -0.11 -1.86 -12.61
CA ALA A 114 -0.98 -0.80 -13.08
C ALA A 114 -0.50 -0.23 -14.43
N ILE A 115 0.80 0.02 -14.57
CA ILE A 115 1.43 0.52 -15.80
C ILE A 115 1.26 -0.49 -16.95
N ALA A 116 1.42 -1.79 -16.67
CA ALA A 116 1.27 -2.84 -17.67
C ALA A 116 -0.20 -3.17 -18.00
N SER A 117 -1.17 -2.57 -17.33
CA SER A 117 -2.59 -2.84 -17.57
C SER A 117 -3.10 -2.08 -18.79
N SER A 118 -4.06 -2.68 -19.54
CA SER A 118 -4.59 -2.11 -20.79
C SER A 118 -5.25 -0.74 -20.65
N ASN A 119 -5.63 -0.35 -19.44
CA ASN A 119 -6.28 0.93 -19.13
C ASN A 119 -5.40 1.83 -18.25
N GLY A 120 -4.13 1.48 -18.09
CA GLY A 120 -3.17 2.22 -17.29
C GLY A 120 -1.99 2.71 -18.12
N GLY A 121 -1.09 3.42 -17.45
CA GLY A 121 0.14 3.94 -18.03
C GLY A 121 0.97 4.67 -16.98
N ALA A 122 2.27 4.80 -17.23
CA ALA A 122 3.19 5.45 -16.30
C ALA A 122 2.83 6.92 -16.07
N LYS A 123 2.35 7.60 -17.13
CA LYS A 123 1.92 9.00 -17.07
C LYS A 123 0.68 9.17 -16.19
N GLU A 124 -0.34 8.34 -16.39
CA GLU A 124 -1.62 8.40 -15.67
C GLU A 124 -1.42 8.07 -14.20
N LEU A 125 -0.61 7.04 -13.91
CA LEU A 125 -0.27 6.65 -12.55
C LEU A 125 0.56 7.74 -11.84
N GLY A 126 1.58 8.29 -12.52
CA GLY A 126 2.39 9.38 -11.98
C GLY A 126 1.59 10.65 -11.72
N SER A 127 0.69 11.02 -12.63
CA SER A 127 -0.21 12.17 -12.45
C SER A 127 -1.17 11.95 -11.26
N ALA A 128 -1.78 10.76 -11.16
CA ALA A 128 -2.64 10.42 -10.03
C ALA A 128 -1.90 10.48 -8.69
N LEU A 129 -0.69 9.93 -8.63
CA LEU A 129 0.17 9.95 -7.44
C LEU A 129 0.51 11.40 -7.04
N LEU A 130 0.87 12.25 -8.00
CA LEU A 130 1.17 13.66 -7.74
C LEU A 130 -0.06 14.43 -7.23
N LYS A 131 -1.25 14.20 -7.80
CA LYS A 131 -2.51 14.79 -7.34
C LYS A 131 -2.83 14.38 -5.90
N LEU A 132 -2.63 13.10 -5.56
CA LEU A 132 -2.81 12.59 -4.20
C LEU A 132 -1.85 13.22 -3.19
N LEU A 133 -0.57 13.39 -3.55
CA LEU A 133 0.43 14.03 -2.67
C LEU A 133 0.11 15.51 -2.39
N ARG A 134 -0.37 16.24 -3.42
CA ARG A 134 -0.71 17.67 -3.30
C ARG A 134 -1.91 17.95 -2.40
N GLN A 135 -2.86 17.03 -2.29
CA GLN A 135 -4.11 17.20 -1.51
C GLN A 135 -3.95 16.94 -0.01
N GLY A 136 -2.71 16.80 0.47
CA GLY A 136 -2.41 16.44 1.86
C GLY A 136 -1.91 15.02 1.92
N GLY A 137 -0.74 14.77 1.30
CA GLY A 137 0.04 13.55 1.47
C GLY A 137 0.03 13.05 2.92
N PRO A 138 0.31 11.75 3.12
CA PRO A 138 -0.05 10.96 4.30
C PRO A 138 -0.19 11.83 5.56
N ALA A 139 -1.45 12.12 5.92
CA ALA A 139 -1.82 13.00 7.02
C ALA A 139 -0.81 12.87 8.17
N LYS A 140 -0.23 13.99 8.64
CA LYS A 140 0.74 14.07 9.75
C LYS A 140 0.46 12.99 10.80
N VAL A 141 1.11 11.83 10.62
CA VAL A 141 1.07 10.74 11.58
C VAL A 141 2.10 11.15 12.64
N PRO A 142 1.81 11.06 13.95
CA PRO A 142 2.71 11.51 15.02
C PRO A 142 4.16 11.08 14.79
N ALA A 143 5.13 11.88 15.24
CA ALA A 143 6.56 11.76 14.92
C ALA A 143 7.20 10.36 15.12
N ALA A 144 6.56 9.47 15.89
CA ALA A 144 6.90 8.04 16.00
C ALA A 144 6.54 7.19 14.76
N SER A 145 5.94 7.78 13.73
CA SER A 145 5.52 7.16 12.46
C SER A 145 6.00 7.92 11.22
N ALA A 146 6.94 8.85 11.40
CA ALA A 146 7.50 9.67 10.34
C ALA A 146 8.29 8.81 9.33
N SER A 147 8.02 9.07 8.04
CA SER A 147 8.86 8.73 6.86
C SER A 147 8.64 7.41 6.09
N PHE A 148 7.65 6.57 6.40
CA PHE A 148 7.41 5.37 5.56
C PHE A 148 6.54 5.62 4.33
N ALA A 149 5.57 6.51 4.42
CA ALA A 149 4.78 6.93 3.27
C ALA A 149 5.55 7.93 2.37
N ASP A 150 6.60 8.59 2.88
CA ASP A 150 7.50 9.46 2.07
C ASP A 150 8.58 8.64 1.33
N ALA A 151 9.23 7.68 2.01
CA ALA A 151 10.32 6.92 1.41
C ALA A 151 9.86 5.98 0.28
N SER A 152 8.69 5.34 0.43
CA SER A 152 8.11 4.50 -0.63
C SER A 152 7.68 5.36 -1.83
N VAL A 153 7.09 6.52 -1.60
CA VAL A 153 6.65 7.45 -2.65
C VAL A 153 7.83 7.96 -3.48
N ASN A 154 8.92 8.39 -2.84
CA ASN A 154 10.12 8.85 -3.56
C ASN A 154 10.71 7.76 -4.47
N LEU A 155 10.78 6.52 -3.98
CA LEU A 155 11.24 5.39 -4.80
C LEU A 155 10.30 5.14 -5.99
N ARG A 156 8.98 5.17 -5.77
CA ARG A 156 7.99 4.96 -6.83
C ARG A 156 8.10 6.03 -7.91
N ILE A 157 8.17 7.30 -7.52
CA ILE A 157 8.39 8.42 -8.47
C ILE A 157 9.69 8.20 -9.24
N ARG A 158 10.78 7.82 -8.55
CA ARG A 158 12.06 7.53 -9.22
C ARG A 158 11.93 6.39 -10.23
N LEU A 159 11.23 5.31 -9.89
CA LEU A 159 11.02 4.18 -10.78
C LEU A 159 10.06 4.48 -11.94
N LEU A 160 9.17 5.46 -11.80
CA LEU A 160 8.36 5.97 -12.91
C LEU A 160 9.19 6.78 -13.91
N LEU A 161 10.21 7.50 -13.43
CA LEU A 161 11.12 8.32 -14.25
C LEU A 161 12.27 7.50 -14.85
N ASP A 162 12.80 6.55 -14.07
CA ASP A 162 13.89 5.66 -14.42
C ASP A 162 13.53 4.21 -14.07
N PRO A 163 12.89 3.47 -15.00
CA PRO A 163 12.46 2.09 -14.76
C PRO A 163 13.61 1.10 -14.54
N GLN A 164 14.85 1.47 -14.90
CA GLN A 164 16.04 0.64 -14.74
C GLN A 164 16.69 0.81 -13.35
N TYR A 165 16.28 1.83 -12.59
CA TYR A 165 16.78 2.05 -11.26
C TYR A 165 16.57 0.82 -10.36
N SER A 166 17.62 0.41 -9.66
CA SER A 166 17.57 -0.67 -8.67
C SER A 166 17.97 -0.14 -7.29
N PRO A 167 17.07 -0.19 -6.30
CA PRO A 167 17.43 0.17 -4.93
C PRO A 167 18.36 -0.91 -4.36
N SER A 168 19.40 -0.49 -3.63
CA SER A 168 20.21 -1.40 -2.84
C SER A 168 19.54 -1.67 -1.49
N TRP A 169 19.38 -2.94 -1.15
CA TRP A 169 18.80 -3.36 0.12
C TRP A 169 19.90 -3.96 0.98
N ARG A 170 20.17 -3.35 2.14
CA ARG A 170 21.19 -3.85 3.09
C ARG A 170 20.50 -4.32 4.37
N PRO A 171 20.42 -5.64 4.63
CA PRO A 171 19.81 -6.18 5.85
C PRO A 171 20.71 -5.99 7.08
N PRO A 172 20.14 -5.81 8.29
CA PRO A 172 20.91 -5.59 9.52
C PRO A 172 21.40 -6.92 10.13
N LEU A 173 22.23 -7.66 9.39
CA LEU A 173 22.66 -9.01 9.78
C LEU A 173 23.42 -9.02 11.12
N ALA A 174 24.37 -8.11 11.32
CA ALA A 174 25.16 -8.04 12.56
C ALA A 174 24.27 -7.80 13.81
N ALA A 175 23.35 -6.84 13.74
CA ALA A 175 22.41 -6.57 14.83
C ALA A 175 21.46 -7.74 15.10
N THR A 176 21.09 -8.47 14.05
CA THR A 176 20.26 -9.68 14.16
C THR A 176 21.01 -10.81 14.85
N SER A 177 22.26 -11.07 14.46
CA SER A 177 23.10 -12.07 15.10
C SER A 177 23.32 -11.77 16.58
N LEU A 178 23.60 -10.51 16.93
CA LEU A 178 23.77 -10.08 18.32
C LEU A 178 22.50 -10.33 19.15
N SER A 179 21.34 -9.95 18.62
CA SER A 179 20.06 -10.15 19.31
C SER A 179 19.75 -11.63 19.58
N LEU A 180 20.02 -12.50 18.60
CA LEU A 180 19.84 -13.94 18.76
C LEU A 180 20.82 -14.53 19.79
N ALA A 181 22.08 -14.08 19.80
CA ALA A 181 23.07 -14.52 20.78
C ALA A 181 22.66 -14.15 22.22
N VAL A 182 22.14 -12.94 22.43
CA VAL A 182 21.61 -12.50 23.74
C VAL A 182 20.43 -13.38 24.17
N LEU A 183 19.51 -13.71 23.26
CA LEU A 183 18.39 -14.60 23.57
C LEU A 183 18.87 -16.00 23.99
N VAL A 184 19.82 -16.59 23.25
CA VAL A 184 20.39 -17.91 23.58
C VAL A 184 21.05 -17.89 24.96
N LEU A 185 21.82 -16.83 25.27
CA LEU A 185 22.44 -16.66 26.57
C LEU A 185 21.39 -16.57 27.70
N MET A 186 20.31 -15.81 27.49
CA MET A 186 19.22 -15.70 28.47
C MET A 186 18.51 -17.02 28.73
N VAL A 187 18.26 -17.82 27.69
CA VAL A 187 17.63 -19.14 27.82
C VAL A 187 18.56 -20.13 28.52
N ALA A 188 19.87 -20.06 28.29
CA ALA A 188 20.84 -20.96 28.92
C ALA A 188 21.10 -20.66 30.41
N LEU A 189 20.73 -19.48 30.90
CA LEU A 189 20.90 -19.04 32.29
C LEU A 189 19.66 -19.29 33.17
N VAL A 190 18.58 -19.83 32.62
CA VAL A 190 17.31 -20.18 33.30
C VAL A 190 17.25 -21.68 33.52
#